data_AF-A0A060BRJ5-F1
#
_entry.id   AF-A0A060BRJ5-F1
#
_cell.length_a   1.000
_cell.length_b   1.000
_cell.length_c   1.000
_cell.angle_alpha   90.00
_cell.angle_beta   90.00
_cell.angle_gamma   90.00
#
_symmetry.space_group_name_H-M   'P 1'
#
loop_
_entity.id
_entity.type
_entity.pdbx_description
1 polymer ?
#
loop_
_entity_poly.entity_id
_entity_poly.type
_entity_poly.pdbx_seq_one_letter_code
_entity_poly.pdbx_strand_id
1 'polypeptide(L)'
;EFRLPLRAGRNVLCAAMKREAGFGGAPALTTLIRLPRADGSIERLPAGPSWKTAVEPADEWRTETFDDAAWEAASAPARAPAGHPWPPAPAMHHRRAFVAPRRIVSARLYATALGAYEAWINGRRVGDQMLAPEMTDTHDAPPLSGSRCHRSGEARRQRAWAR
;
A
#
# COMPACT_ATOMS: atom_id res chain seq x y z
N GLU A 1 4.55 -6.60 11.29
CA GLU A 1 3.34 -7.29 11.78
C GLU A 1 3.54 -7.59 13.26
N PHE A 2 2.63 -7.17 14.13
CA PHE A 2 2.71 -7.46 15.56
C PHE A 2 2.01 -8.80 15.83
N ARG A 3 2.74 -9.77 16.42
CA ARG A 3 2.12 -11.04 16.85
C ARG A 3 1.38 -10.82 18.16
N LEU A 4 0.07 -11.10 18.17
CA LEU A 4 -0.76 -11.01 19.36
C LEU A 4 -0.84 -12.38 20.05
N PRO A 5 -0.55 -12.48 21.36
CA PRO A 5 -0.69 -13.72 22.12
C PRO A 5 -2.17 -13.98 22.46
N LEU A 6 -2.96 -14.37 21.46
CA LEU A 6 -4.39 -14.66 21.64
C LEU A 6 -4.61 -16.07 22.19
N ARG A 7 -5.67 -16.23 22.99
CA ARG A 7 -6.13 -17.52 23.52
C ARG A 7 -7.52 -17.87 23.03
N ALA A 8 -7.92 -19.13 23.20
CA ALA A 8 -9.31 -19.52 23.01
C ALA A 8 -10.22 -18.76 23.99
N GLY A 9 -11.41 -18.35 23.54
CA GLY A 9 -12.38 -17.59 24.34
C GLY A 9 -12.19 -16.08 24.25
N ARG A 10 -12.54 -15.37 25.33
CA ARG A 10 -12.52 -13.90 25.39
C ARG A 10 -11.08 -13.39 25.34
N ASN A 11 -10.88 -12.40 24.48
CA ASN A 11 -9.67 -11.60 24.36
C ASN A 11 -10.11 -10.14 24.28
N VAL A 12 -9.36 -9.23 24.91
CA VAL A 12 -9.65 -7.80 24.89
C VAL A 12 -8.43 -7.08 24.29
N LEU A 13 -8.67 -6.25 23.28
CA LEU A 13 -7.67 -5.35 22.72
C LEU A 13 -7.98 -3.93 23.18
N CYS A 14 -7.03 -3.34 23.90
CA CYS A 14 -7.12 -1.98 24.41
C CYS A 14 -6.09 -1.11 23.69
N ALA A 15 -6.49 0.08 23.26
CA ALA A 15 -5.59 1.05 22.65
C ALA A 15 -5.85 2.44 23.22
N ALA A 16 -4.79 3.13 23.60
CA ALA A 16 -4.85 4.51 24.08
C ALA A 16 -4.09 5.42 23.12
N MET A 17 -4.63 6.60 22.92
CA MET A 17 -4.01 7.65 22.13
C MET A 17 -4.00 8.92 22.96
N LYS A 18 -2.87 9.61 22.97
CA LYS A 18 -2.75 10.94 23.56
C LYS A 18 -2.72 11.94 22.42
N ARG A 19 -3.52 13.00 22.53
CA ARG A 19 -3.46 14.11 21.60
C ARG A 19 -2.20 14.94 21.91
N GLU A 20 -1.26 14.98 20.98
CA GLU A 20 -0.18 15.96 20.99
C GLU A 20 -0.63 17.21 20.20
N ALA A 21 -0.32 18.41 20.70
CA ALA A 21 -0.70 19.65 20.05
C ALA A 21 0.00 19.78 18.68
N GLY A 22 -0.70 20.32 17.67
CA GLY A 22 -0.12 20.66 16.36
C GLY A 22 -0.60 19.84 15.15
N PHE A 23 -1.32 18.73 15.35
CA PHE A 23 -1.72 17.83 14.23
C PHE A 23 -2.97 18.24 13.44
N GLY A 24 -3.52 19.44 13.64
CA GLY A 24 -4.58 20.00 12.76
C GLY A 24 -5.73 19.03 12.43
N GLY A 25 -6.46 18.54 13.43
CA GLY A 25 -7.60 17.64 13.24
C GLY A 25 -8.10 17.00 14.54
N ALA A 26 -9.32 16.43 14.51
CA ALA A 26 -9.75 15.52 15.57
C ALA A 26 -8.82 14.29 15.52
N PRO A 27 -8.28 13.83 16.65
CA PRO A 27 -7.33 12.76 16.62
C PRO A 27 -8.10 11.46 16.34
N ALA A 28 -7.58 10.59 15.47
CA ALA A 28 -8.25 9.37 15.04
C ALA A 28 -7.28 8.18 15.13
N LEU A 29 -7.80 7.04 15.54
CA LEU A 29 -7.09 5.76 15.57
C LEU A 29 -7.80 4.78 14.64
N THR A 30 -7.02 4.00 13.88
CA THR A 30 -7.52 2.89 13.10
C THR A 30 -6.74 1.63 13.44
N THR A 31 -7.42 0.49 13.48
CA THR A 31 -6.87 -0.81 13.85
C THR A 31 -7.44 -1.89 12.94
N LEU A 32 -6.69 -2.97 12.77
CA LEU A 32 -7.15 -4.17 12.09
C LEU A 32 -6.54 -5.38 12.79
N ILE A 33 -7.38 -6.25 13.35
CA ILE A 33 -6.95 -7.57 13.80
C ILE A 33 -7.15 -8.55 12.65
N ARG A 34 -6.08 -9.21 12.23
CA ARG A 34 -6.13 -10.36 11.31
C ARG A 34 -6.11 -11.63 12.15
N LEU A 35 -7.11 -12.48 11.99
CA LEU A 35 -7.27 -13.73 12.72
C LEU A 35 -7.27 -14.90 11.73
N PRO A 36 -6.11 -15.49 11.43
CA PRO A 36 -6.04 -16.76 10.71
C PRO A 36 -6.74 -17.84 11.54
N ARG A 37 -7.63 -18.59 10.89
CA ARG A 37 -8.37 -19.70 11.47
C ARG A 37 -7.74 -21.02 11.03
N ALA A 38 -8.00 -22.09 11.79
CA ALA A 38 -7.43 -23.42 11.52
C ALA A 38 -7.90 -24.02 10.18
N ASP A 39 -9.06 -23.59 9.67
CA ASP A 39 -9.60 -23.97 8.37
C ASP A 39 -8.95 -23.21 7.18
N GLY A 40 -7.97 -22.35 7.46
CA GLY A 40 -7.28 -21.53 6.46
C GLY A 40 -7.97 -20.21 6.12
N SER A 41 -9.17 -19.95 6.65
CA SER A 41 -9.83 -18.65 6.51
C SER A 41 -9.12 -17.57 7.33
N ILE A 42 -9.27 -16.30 6.93
CA ILE A 42 -8.74 -15.15 7.69
C ILE A 42 -9.89 -14.23 8.00
N GLU A 43 -10.28 -14.21 9.27
CA GLU A 43 -11.21 -13.22 9.79
C GLU A 43 -10.49 -11.90 10.04
N ARG A 44 -11.20 -10.80 9.79
CA ARG A 44 -10.67 -9.44 9.91
C ARG A 44 -11.59 -8.63 10.79
N LEU A 45 -11.06 -8.07 11.87
CA LEU A 45 -11.78 -7.20 12.79
C LEU A 45 -11.22 -5.78 12.66
N PRO A 46 -11.80 -4.94 11.79
CA PRO A 46 -11.41 -3.54 11.68
C PRO A 46 -11.92 -2.70 12.86
N ALA A 47 -11.31 -1.55 13.07
CA ALA A 47 -11.91 -0.46 13.85
C ALA A 47 -13.31 -0.13 13.29
N GLY A 48 -14.27 0.13 14.18
CA GLY A 48 -15.65 0.43 13.80
C GLY A 48 -16.58 0.58 15.01
N PRO A 49 -17.90 0.68 14.79
CA PRO A 49 -18.88 0.97 15.85
C PRO A 49 -19.01 -0.12 16.93
N SER A 50 -18.42 -1.30 16.73
CA SER A 50 -18.33 -2.35 17.75
C SER A 50 -17.29 -2.06 18.83
N TRP A 51 -16.44 -1.05 18.62
CA TRP A 51 -15.46 -0.59 19.60
C TRP A 51 -16.09 0.44 20.52
N LYS A 52 -15.56 0.54 21.74
CA LYS A 52 -16.01 1.52 22.73
C LYS A 52 -14.91 2.51 23.08
N THR A 53 -15.29 3.72 23.44
CA THR A 53 -14.36 4.83 23.72
C THR A 53 -14.73 5.57 25.00
N ALA A 54 -13.71 6.03 25.72
CA ALA A 54 -13.83 6.95 26.84
C ALA A 54 -12.65 7.92 26.84
N VAL A 55 -12.91 9.16 27.27
CA VAL A 55 -11.89 10.16 27.59
C VAL A 55 -11.69 10.03 29.10
N GLU A 56 -10.49 9.62 29.54
CA GLU A 56 -10.17 9.35 30.96
C GLU A 56 -10.81 8.07 31.53
N PRO A 57 -10.37 6.88 31.08
CA PRO A 57 -10.81 5.63 31.66
C PRO A 57 -10.19 5.38 33.04
N ALA A 58 -10.85 4.58 33.89
CA ALA A 58 -10.29 4.07 35.15
C ALA A 58 -9.02 3.23 34.90
N ASP A 59 -8.11 3.13 35.87
CA ASP A 59 -6.79 2.52 35.67
C ASP A 59 -6.84 1.06 35.15
N GLU A 60 -7.84 0.29 35.57
CA GLU A 60 -8.02 -1.13 35.25
C GLU A 60 -8.72 -1.38 33.90
N TRP A 61 -8.99 -0.33 33.11
CA TRP A 61 -9.73 -0.45 31.83
C TRP A 61 -9.11 -1.41 30.82
N ARG A 62 -7.83 -1.75 30.99
CA ARG A 62 -7.08 -2.68 30.13
C ARG A 62 -7.30 -4.15 30.49
N THR A 63 -7.98 -4.42 31.60
CA THR A 63 -8.22 -5.79 32.08
C THR A 63 -9.40 -6.42 31.34
N GLU A 64 -9.37 -7.75 31.22
CA GLU A 64 -10.42 -8.50 30.54
C GLU A 64 -11.79 -8.38 31.23
N THR A 65 -11.79 -8.18 32.55
CA THR A 65 -12.99 -8.17 33.41
C THR A 65 -13.60 -6.78 33.58
N PHE A 66 -13.00 -5.73 33.02
CA PHE A 66 -13.52 -4.38 33.12
C PHE A 66 -14.90 -4.27 32.44
N ASP A 67 -15.84 -3.59 33.10
CA ASP A 67 -17.17 -3.32 32.55
C ASP A 67 -17.17 -1.98 31.80
N ASP A 68 -17.18 -2.08 30.47
CA ASP A 68 -17.24 -0.95 29.56
C ASP A 68 -18.68 -0.70 29.04
N ALA A 69 -19.72 -1.24 29.68
CA ALA A 69 -21.11 -1.11 29.21
C ALA A 69 -21.56 0.35 29.04
N ALA A 70 -21.07 1.25 29.89
CA ALA A 70 -21.39 2.67 29.85
C ALA A 70 -20.58 3.49 28.84
N TRP A 71 -19.55 2.90 28.20
CA TRP A 71 -18.74 3.61 27.22
C TRP A 71 -19.49 3.82 25.91
N GLU A 72 -19.27 4.96 25.29
CA GLU A 72 -19.86 5.26 23.99
C GLU A 72 -19.24 4.38 22.89
N ALA A 73 -20.04 4.05 21.89
CA ALA A 73 -19.54 3.39 20.68
C ALA A 73 -18.61 4.34 19.92
N ALA A 74 -17.53 3.78 19.36
CA ALA A 74 -16.62 4.53 18.51
C ALA A 74 -17.35 5.05 17.27
N SER A 75 -17.12 6.33 16.94
CA SER A 75 -17.66 6.96 15.74
C SER A 75 -16.60 7.07 14.65
N ALA A 76 -17.03 6.96 13.39
CA ALA A 76 -16.16 7.21 12.25
C ALA A 76 -15.91 8.72 12.10
N PRO A 77 -14.68 9.15 11.74
CA PRO A 77 -14.44 10.56 11.45
C PRO A 77 -15.23 10.99 10.22
N ALA A 78 -15.67 12.26 10.20
CA ALA A 78 -16.43 12.83 9.07
C ALA A 78 -15.67 12.76 7.73
N ARG A 79 -14.34 12.73 7.77
CA ARG A 79 -13.47 12.49 6.63
C ARG A 79 -12.53 11.33 6.94
N ALA A 80 -12.44 10.37 6.02
CA ALA A 80 -11.48 9.28 6.15
C ALA A 80 -10.05 9.85 6.23
N PRO A 81 -9.26 9.46 7.26
CA PRO A 81 -7.88 9.90 7.36
C PRO A 81 -7.04 9.33 6.21
N ALA A 82 -6.00 10.08 5.82
CA ALA A 82 -5.02 9.59 4.86
C ALA A 82 -4.17 8.48 5.50
N GLY A 83 -4.07 7.33 4.83
CA GLY A 83 -3.39 6.14 5.34
C GLY A 83 -4.37 5.15 5.96
N HIS A 84 -4.62 4.06 5.25
CA HIS A 84 -5.39 2.93 5.77
C HIS A 84 -4.43 1.82 6.20
N PRO A 85 -4.66 1.14 7.35
CA PRO A 85 -3.74 0.15 7.90
C PRO A 85 -3.84 -1.21 7.18
N TRP A 86 -4.63 -1.28 6.10
CA TRP A 86 -4.73 -2.49 5.30
C TRP A 86 -3.33 -2.84 4.77
N PRO A 87 -2.99 -4.14 4.68
CA PRO A 87 -1.82 -4.55 3.92
C PRO A 87 -1.86 -3.86 2.56
N PRO A 88 -0.72 -3.41 2.02
CA PRO A 88 -0.68 -2.85 0.67
C PRO A 88 -1.42 -3.80 -0.25
N ALA A 89 -2.38 -3.27 -1.02
CA ALA A 89 -3.14 -4.08 -1.96
C ALA A 89 -2.14 -4.90 -2.79
N PRO A 90 -2.42 -6.20 -3.04
CA PRO A 90 -1.51 -7.02 -3.83
C PRO A 90 -1.24 -6.33 -5.17
N ALA A 91 -0.03 -6.47 -5.69
CA ALA A 91 0.31 -5.94 -7.01
C ALA A 91 -0.76 -6.36 -8.02
N MET A 92 -1.38 -5.37 -8.67
CA MET A 92 -2.45 -5.63 -9.61
C MET A 92 -1.87 -6.20 -10.90
N HIS A 93 -2.33 -7.39 -11.30
CA HIS A 93 -1.97 -7.98 -12.59
C HIS A 93 -2.83 -7.40 -13.70
N HIS A 94 -2.21 -6.61 -14.59
CA HIS A 94 -2.86 -6.10 -15.80
C HIS A 94 -2.38 -6.86 -17.03
N ARG A 95 -3.31 -7.27 -17.91
CA ARG A 95 -2.98 -7.92 -19.19
C ARG A 95 -3.87 -7.40 -20.31
N ARG A 96 -3.29 -7.28 -21.52
CA ARG A 96 -4.02 -6.99 -22.74
C ARG A 96 -3.45 -7.80 -23.90
N ALA A 97 -4.30 -8.53 -24.60
CA ALA A 97 -3.95 -9.17 -25.87
C ALA A 97 -4.21 -8.19 -27.03
N PHE A 98 -3.39 -8.26 -28.07
CA PHE A 98 -3.59 -7.51 -29.32
C PHE A 98 -3.09 -8.33 -30.50
N VAL A 99 -3.62 -8.03 -31.70
CA VAL A 99 -3.18 -8.64 -32.95
C VAL A 99 -2.43 -7.59 -33.77
N ALA A 100 -1.25 -7.94 -34.27
CA ALA A 100 -0.50 -7.12 -35.21
C ALA A 100 -0.82 -7.60 -36.65
N PRO A 101 -1.68 -6.90 -37.41
CA PRO A 101 -2.17 -7.39 -38.71
C PRO A 101 -1.09 -7.35 -39.81
N ARG A 102 0.03 -6.69 -39.55
CA ARG A 102 1.17 -6.54 -40.46
C ARG A 102 2.48 -6.74 -39.69
N ARG A 103 3.57 -6.97 -40.43
CA ARG A 103 4.92 -7.12 -39.86
C ARG A 103 5.34 -5.87 -39.09
N ILE A 104 5.81 -6.05 -37.85
CA ILE A 104 6.35 -4.98 -37.01
C ILE A 104 7.86 -4.87 -37.24
N VAL A 105 8.35 -3.65 -37.52
CA VAL A 105 9.79 -3.35 -37.68
C VAL A 105 10.43 -2.90 -36.36
N SER A 106 9.68 -2.20 -35.50
CA SER A 106 10.11 -1.77 -34.17
C SER A 106 8.91 -1.50 -33.27
N ALA A 107 9.08 -1.67 -31.96
CA ALA A 107 8.09 -1.35 -30.93
C ALA A 107 8.80 -0.79 -29.68
N ARG A 108 8.13 0.08 -28.93
CA ARG A 108 8.61 0.67 -27.68
C ARG A 108 7.49 0.67 -26.64
N LEU A 109 7.84 0.35 -25.40
CA LEU A 109 6.95 0.48 -24.25
C LEU A 109 7.30 1.78 -23.51
N TYR A 110 6.31 2.62 -23.27
CA TYR A 110 6.38 3.77 -22.38
C TYR A 110 5.44 3.50 -21.21
N ALA A 111 5.99 3.34 -20.01
CA ALA A 111 5.22 2.96 -18.82
C ALA A 111 5.78 3.65 -17.57
N THR A 112 4.88 3.99 -16.65
CA THR A 112 5.17 4.52 -15.33
C THR A 112 4.09 4.05 -14.35
N ALA A 113 4.35 4.14 -13.05
CA ALA A 113 3.40 3.79 -12.01
C ALA A 113 3.53 4.76 -10.83
N LEU A 114 2.42 5.06 -10.16
CA LEU A 114 2.46 5.61 -8.80
C LEU A 114 2.74 4.45 -7.86
N GLY A 115 4.03 4.16 -7.63
CA GLY A 115 4.50 2.94 -6.99
C GLY A 115 5.54 2.25 -7.87
N ALA A 116 5.47 0.92 -7.99
CA ALA A 116 6.38 0.13 -8.81
C ALA A 116 5.60 -0.76 -9.80
N TYR A 117 6.22 -1.09 -10.93
CA TYR A 117 5.72 -2.02 -11.94
C TYR A 117 6.83 -2.95 -12.44
N GLU A 118 6.40 -4.10 -12.93
CA GLU A 118 7.19 -4.99 -13.77
C GLU A 118 6.38 -5.29 -15.03
N ALA A 119 7.04 -5.38 -16.18
CA ALA A 119 6.39 -5.56 -17.47
C ALA A 119 6.90 -6.79 -18.21
N TRP A 120 6.00 -7.46 -18.93
CA TRP A 120 6.31 -8.62 -19.77
C TRP A 120 5.60 -8.51 -21.12
N ILE A 121 6.25 -9.00 -22.18
CA ILE A 121 5.65 -9.19 -23.50
C ILE A 121 5.91 -10.63 -23.95
N ASN A 122 4.85 -11.38 -24.27
CA ASN A 122 4.92 -12.77 -24.72
C ASN A 122 5.77 -13.68 -23.80
N GLY A 123 5.61 -13.52 -22.48
CA GLY A 123 6.34 -14.30 -21.46
C GLY A 123 7.77 -13.84 -21.20
N ARG A 124 8.27 -12.80 -21.87
CA ARG A 124 9.62 -12.26 -21.68
C ARG A 124 9.55 -10.94 -20.91
N ARG A 125 10.38 -10.77 -19.88
CA ARG A 125 10.50 -9.54 -19.08
C ARG A 125 10.99 -8.39 -19.98
N VAL A 126 10.37 -7.22 -19.84
CA VAL A 126 10.74 -6.00 -20.58
C VAL A 126 11.67 -5.18 -19.71
N GLY A 127 12.95 -5.10 -20.10
CA GLY A 127 13.99 -4.45 -19.32
C GLY A 127 14.52 -5.33 -18.17
N ASP A 128 15.55 -4.83 -17.50
CA ASP A 128 16.21 -5.44 -16.35
C ASP A 128 15.93 -4.72 -15.02
N GLN A 129 15.34 -3.52 -15.10
CA GLN A 129 15.03 -2.66 -13.96
C GLN A 129 14.19 -3.39 -12.90
N MET A 130 14.54 -3.17 -11.63
CA MET A 130 13.78 -3.68 -10.49
C MET A 130 13.16 -2.48 -9.78
N LEU A 131 11.85 -2.56 -9.48
CA LEU A 131 11.08 -1.46 -8.90
C LEU A 131 11.00 -0.21 -9.79
N ALA A 132 10.82 -0.38 -11.10
CA ALA A 132 10.57 0.76 -11.99
C ALA A 132 9.20 1.40 -11.69
N PRO A 133 9.01 2.73 -11.82
CA PRO A 133 10.03 3.74 -12.07
C PRO A 133 10.94 3.97 -10.86
N GLU A 134 12.13 4.52 -11.09
CA GLU A 134 12.96 5.03 -9.98
C GLU A 134 12.16 6.03 -9.12
N MET A 135 12.42 6.04 -7.81
CA MET A 135 11.71 6.87 -6.84
C MET A 135 11.80 8.34 -7.24
N THR A 136 10.66 8.95 -7.54
CA THR A 136 10.52 10.39 -7.81
C THR A 136 9.35 10.90 -6.98
N ASP A 137 9.46 12.11 -6.43
CA ASP A 137 8.30 12.76 -5.80
C ASP A 137 7.20 12.94 -6.85
N THR A 138 6.10 12.21 -6.68
CA THR A 138 5.00 12.21 -7.65
C THR A 138 4.13 13.45 -7.60
N HIS A 139 4.32 14.34 -6.62
CA HIS A 139 3.65 15.63 -6.60
C HIS A 139 4.24 16.63 -7.61
N ASP A 140 5.51 16.46 -7.97
CA ASP A 140 6.24 17.38 -8.87
C ASP A 140 6.64 16.76 -10.21
N ALA A 141 6.20 15.53 -10.51
CA ALA A 141 6.62 14.81 -11.71
C ALA A 141 6.09 15.48 -12.99
N PRO A 142 6.96 15.99 -13.89
CA PRO A 142 6.52 16.54 -15.17
C PRO A 142 5.98 15.44 -16.08
N PRO A 143 5.03 15.75 -17.00
CA PRO A 143 4.55 14.80 -17.99
C PRO A 143 5.72 14.27 -18.82
N LEU A 144 5.66 12.99 -19.23
CA LEU A 144 6.70 12.31 -20.00
C LEU A 144 6.95 13.02 -21.35
N SER A 145 7.84 14.02 -21.34
CA SER A 145 8.34 14.72 -22.51
C SER A 145 9.83 14.40 -22.66
N GLY A 146 10.12 13.54 -23.66
CA GLY A 146 11.42 13.38 -24.33
C GLY A 146 12.69 13.43 -23.47
N SER A 147 13.05 12.32 -22.82
CA SER A 147 14.33 12.17 -22.14
C SER A 147 15.50 12.12 -23.16
N ARG A 148 16.41 13.09 -23.07
CA ARG A 148 17.74 13.02 -23.72
C ARG A 148 18.51 11.86 -23.12
N CYS A 149 18.91 10.92 -23.98
CA CYS A 149 19.83 9.84 -23.66
C CYS A 149 21.21 10.43 -23.34
N HIS A 150 21.60 10.49 -22.07
CA HIS A 150 23.00 10.63 -21.69
C HIS A 150 23.67 9.26 -21.85
N ARG A 151 24.58 9.13 -22.83
CA ARG A 151 25.39 7.93 -23.05
C ARG A 151 26.85 8.33 -22.81
N SER A 152 27.46 7.87 -21.72
CA SER A 152 28.88 8.09 -21.42
C SER A 152 29.68 6.79 -21.55
N GLY A 153 30.78 6.84 -22.32
CA GLY A 153 31.90 5.88 -22.33
C GLY A 153 31.79 4.78 -23.40
N GLU A 154 32.11 5.05 -24.66
CA GLU A 154 33.43 4.81 -25.30
C GLU A 154 33.90 3.35 -25.39
N ALA A 155 33.85 2.77 -26.60
CA ALA A 155 35.04 2.23 -27.27
C ALA A 155 34.76 1.82 -28.74
N ARG A 156 35.44 2.55 -29.64
CA ARG A 156 36.01 2.12 -30.93
C ARG A 156 35.11 1.58 -32.07
N ARG A 157 34.94 2.49 -33.04
CA ARG A 157 35.33 2.38 -34.46
C ARG A 157 35.01 1.05 -35.17
N GLN A 158 34.13 1.12 -36.18
CA GLN A 158 34.56 1.16 -37.58
C GLN A 158 33.42 1.53 -38.53
N ARG A 159 33.85 2.16 -39.62
CA ARG A 159 33.08 2.81 -40.68
C ARG A 159 32.36 1.76 -41.54
N ALA A 160 31.17 2.10 -42.05
CA ALA A 160 30.84 2.13 -43.49
C ALA A 160 29.32 2.15 -43.67
N TRP A 161 28.80 3.31 -44.05
CA TRP A 161 27.54 3.43 -44.77
C TRP A 161 27.89 3.63 -46.25
N ALA A 162 27.44 2.74 -47.13
CA ALA A 162 27.05 3.02 -48.52
C ALA A 162 26.73 1.71 -49.27
N ARG A 163 25.46 1.32 -49.26
CA ARG A 163 24.60 0.89 -50.39
C ARG A 163 23.48 0.00 -49.88
#